data_AF-A0A3M1PVL8-F1
#
_entry.id   AF-A0A3M1PVL8-F1
#
_cell.length_a   1.000
_cell.length_b   1.000
_cell.length_c   1.000
_cell.angle_alpha   90.00
_cell.angle_beta   90.00
_cell.angle_gamma   90.00
#
_symmetry.space_group_name_H-M   'P 1'
#
loop_
_entity.id
_entity.type
_entity.pdbx_description
1 polymer ?
#
loop_
_entity_poly.entity_id
_entity_poly.type
_entity_poly.pdbx_seq_one_letter_code
_entity_poly.pdbx_strand_id
1 'polypeptide(L)'
;MKLGVMGAGLGSMGWEKALDYCKHIGLDAIELPVGAYPGKPFFDPAAVLESTTEQQRIKDDVARRGLEIIGLAVHGNPVHPDPDIAATHTREHDVAVRLARKLGTDVVINFSGCPGGSRQDTMPNWVTCAWPPEYGQVLE
;
A
#
# COMPACT_ATOMS: atom_id res chain seq x y z
N MET A 1 -24.20 3.02 -2.05
CA MET A 1 -22.84 3.34 -1.56
C MET A 1 -22.07 2.03 -1.57
N LYS A 2 -20.84 2.00 -2.09
CA LYS A 2 -20.01 0.77 -2.12
C LYS A 2 -19.30 0.59 -0.77
N LEU A 3 -19.16 -0.65 -0.32
CA LEU A 3 -18.38 -1.04 0.86
C LEU A 3 -17.04 -1.64 0.41
N GLY A 4 -15.94 -1.08 0.89
CA GLY A 4 -14.59 -1.54 0.59
C GLY A 4 -13.76 -1.83 1.83
N VAL A 5 -12.65 -2.52 1.65
CA VAL A 5 -11.69 -2.84 2.72
C VAL A 5 -10.25 -2.51 2.31
N MET A 6 -9.46 -2.05 3.28
CA MET A 6 -8.00 -1.98 3.16
C MET A 6 -7.41 -3.40 3.24
N GLY A 7 -6.92 -3.91 2.11
CA GLY A 7 -6.48 -5.30 1.97
C GLY A 7 -5.28 -5.69 2.83
N ALA A 8 -4.53 -4.74 3.39
CA ALA A 8 -3.40 -5.00 4.29
C ALA A 8 -3.80 -5.87 5.49
N GLY A 9 -5.00 -5.65 6.06
CA GLY A 9 -5.52 -6.45 7.18
C GLY A 9 -5.82 -7.91 6.84
N LEU A 10 -5.89 -8.25 5.55
CA LEU A 10 -6.13 -9.61 5.05
C LEU A 10 -4.85 -10.29 4.55
N GLY A 11 -3.68 -9.65 4.70
CA GLY A 11 -2.43 -10.12 4.10
C GLY A 11 -2.04 -11.55 4.48
N SER A 12 -2.34 -11.97 5.72
CA SER A 12 -2.07 -13.33 6.21
C SER A 12 -2.93 -14.42 5.57
N MET A 13 -4.05 -14.06 4.93
CA MET A 13 -4.89 -15.01 4.19
C MET A 13 -4.28 -15.40 2.84
N GLY A 14 -3.45 -14.53 2.26
CA GLY A 14 -2.99 -14.63 0.88
C GLY A 14 -4.06 -14.23 -0.14
N TRP A 15 -3.66 -14.12 -1.42
CA TRP A 15 -4.45 -13.50 -2.49
C TRP A 15 -5.86 -14.10 -2.66
N GLU A 16 -5.96 -15.37 -3.02
CA GLU A 16 -7.25 -16.00 -3.36
C GLU A 16 -8.22 -15.98 -2.17
N LYS A 17 -7.75 -16.36 -0.98
CA LYS A 17 -8.58 -16.43 0.23
C LYS A 17 -9.03 -15.05 0.68
N ALA A 18 -8.20 -14.02 0.57
CA ALA A 18 -8.59 -12.65 0.92
C ALA A 18 -9.73 -12.17 0.02
N LEU A 19 -9.65 -12.39 -1.30
CA LEU A 19 -10.72 -11.98 -2.21
C LEU A 19 -11.99 -12.81 -2.03
N ASP A 20 -11.87 -14.13 -1.81
CA ASP A 20 -13.01 -15.00 -1.50
C ASP A 20 -13.71 -14.57 -0.21
N TYR A 21 -12.94 -14.19 0.81
CA TYR A 21 -13.45 -13.65 2.05
C TYR A 21 -14.21 -12.35 1.82
N CYS A 22 -13.63 -11.38 1.09
CA CYS A 22 -14.31 -10.12 0.75
C CYS A 22 -15.66 -10.35 0.06
N LYS A 23 -15.71 -11.26 -0.92
CA LYS A 23 -16.96 -11.65 -1.59
C LYS A 23 -17.95 -12.26 -0.61
N HIS A 24 -17.49 -13.17 0.25
CA HIS A 24 -18.34 -13.88 1.21
C HIS A 24 -19.04 -12.92 2.18
N ILE A 25 -18.33 -11.91 2.66
CA ILE A 25 -18.90 -10.91 3.59
C ILE A 25 -19.62 -9.76 2.88
N GLY A 26 -19.76 -9.82 1.56
CA GLY A 26 -20.55 -8.86 0.77
C GLY A 26 -19.87 -7.51 0.54
N LEU A 27 -18.54 -7.47 0.44
CA LEU A 27 -17.84 -6.25 0.01
C LEU A 27 -17.93 -6.06 -1.50
N ASP A 28 -17.91 -4.79 -1.92
CA ASP A 28 -17.94 -4.36 -3.32
C ASP A 28 -16.53 -4.03 -3.85
N ALA A 29 -15.57 -3.80 -2.95
CA ALA A 29 -14.29 -3.20 -3.30
C ALA A 29 -13.13 -3.63 -2.40
N ILE A 30 -11.91 -3.53 -2.93
CA ILE A 30 -10.67 -3.76 -2.20
C ILE A 30 -9.62 -2.70 -2.57
N GLU A 31 -8.94 -2.18 -1.55
CA GLU A 31 -7.71 -1.40 -1.69
C GLU A 31 -6.52 -2.35 -1.54
N LEU A 32 -5.60 -2.34 -2.51
CA LEU A 32 -4.51 -3.32 -2.57
C LEU A 32 -3.22 -2.76 -1.94
N PRO A 33 -2.64 -3.40 -0.91
CA PRO A 33 -1.33 -3.03 -0.36
C PRO A 33 -0.20 -3.39 -1.33
N VAL A 34 0.59 -2.39 -1.71
CA VAL A 34 1.66 -2.50 -2.72
C VAL A 34 3.00 -1.89 -2.28
N GLY A 35 3.23 -1.72 -0.98
CA GLY A 35 4.52 -1.26 -0.47
C GLY A 35 4.44 -0.52 0.85
N ALA A 36 5.60 -0.01 1.28
CA ALA A 36 5.83 0.77 2.49
C ALA A 36 5.27 0.08 3.74
N TYR A 37 4.67 0.81 4.67
CA TYR A 37 4.19 0.24 5.94
C TYR A 37 3.09 -0.84 5.77
N PRO A 38 2.15 -0.74 4.79
CA PRO A 38 1.22 -1.84 4.47
C PRO A 38 1.91 -3.10 3.94
N GLY A 39 3.14 -2.97 3.43
CA GLY A 39 3.88 -4.04 2.77
C GLY A 39 3.24 -4.48 1.46
N LYS A 40 3.65 -5.66 0.99
CA LYS A 40 3.20 -6.26 -0.28
C LYS A 40 2.77 -7.73 -0.10
N PRO A 41 1.77 -8.02 0.74
CA PRO A 41 1.44 -9.38 1.15
C PRO A 41 0.87 -10.27 0.03
N PHE A 42 0.34 -9.69 -1.05
CA PHE A 42 -0.36 -10.46 -2.09
C PHE A 42 0.50 -10.81 -3.30
N PHE A 43 1.37 -9.90 -3.72
CA PHE A 43 2.21 -10.06 -4.91
C PHE A 43 3.36 -9.03 -4.88
N ASP A 44 4.35 -9.19 -5.77
CA ASP A 44 5.42 -8.20 -5.94
C ASP A 44 5.00 -7.12 -6.97
N PRO A 45 4.75 -5.86 -6.54
CA PRO A 45 4.21 -4.82 -7.42
C PRO A 45 5.17 -4.42 -8.55
N ALA A 46 6.48 -4.48 -8.30
CA ALA A 46 7.48 -4.19 -9.33
C ALA A 46 7.48 -5.26 -10.44
N ALA A 47 7.33 -6.53 -10.08
CA ALA A 47 7.19 -7.61 -11.06
C ALA A 47 5.87 -7.51 -11.85
N VAL A 48 4.78 -7.18 -11.17
CA VAL A 48 3.47 -6.97 -11.81
C VAL A 48 3.52 -5.77 -12.77
N LEU A 49 4.22 -4.69 -12.42
CA LEU A 49 4.35 -3.50 -13.27
C LEU A 49 4.93 -3.83 -14.67
N GLU A 50 5.84 -4.80 -14.72
CA GLU A 50 6.50 -5.25 -15.95
C GLU A 50 5.77 -6.41 -16.67
N SER A 51 4.65 -6.91 -16.12
CA SER A 51 3.91 -8.05 -16.67
C SER A 51 2.44 -7.72 -16.93
N THR A 52 2.10 -7.51 -18.20
CA THR A 52 0.70 -7.31 -18.64
C THR A 52 -0.17 -8.53 -18.34
N THR A 53 0.40 -9.73 -18.37
CA THR A 53 -0.28 -10.98 -17.99
C THR A 53 -0.69 -10.96 -16.52
N GLU A 54 0.22 -10.59 -15.61
CA GLU A 54 -0.12 -10.52 -14.17
C GLU A 54 -1.11 -9.40 -13.87
N GLN A 55 -0.98 -8.25 -14.55
CA GLN A 55 -1.95 -7.17 -14.44
C GLN A 55 -3.36 -7.65 -14.83
N GLN A 56 -3.47 -8.41 -15.92
CA GLN A 56 -4.75 -8.94 -16.36
C GLN A 56 -5.29 -10.00 -15.39
N ARG A 57 -4.44 -10.92 -14.93
CA ARG A 57 -4.82 -11.93 -13.93
C ARG A 57 -5.40 -11.28 -12.67
N ILE A 58 -4.73 -10.26 -12.13
CA ILE A 58 -5.18 -9.53 -10.93
C ILE A 58 -6.55 -8.90 -11.18
N LYS A 59 -6.74 -8.19 -12.30
CA LYS A 59 -8.03 -7.57 -12.63
C LYS A 59 -9.15 -8.61 -12.77
N ASP A 60 -8.88 -9.72 -13.45
CA ASP A 60 -9.86 -10.79 -13.66
C ASP A 60 -10.22 -11.50 -12.36
N ASP A 61 -9.24 -11.75 -11.49
CA ASP A 61 -9.44 -12.39 -10.19
C ASP A 61 -10.34 -11.57 -9.26
N VAL A 62 -10.14 -10.25 -9.26
CA VAL A 62 -10.96 -9.29 -8.51
C VAL A 62 -12.36 -9.21 -9.14
N ALA A 63 -12.46 -9.02 -10.46
CA ALA A 63 -13.74 -8.87 -11.17
C ALA A 63 -14.63 -10.11 -11.07
N ARG A 64 -14.04 -11.32 -11.15
CA ARG A 64 -14.74 -12.61 -10.98
C ARG A 64 -15.42 -12.75 -9.62
N ARG A 65 -14.98 -11.98 -8.63
CA ARG A 65 -15.53 -11.95 -7.28
C ARG A 65 -16.50 -10.80 -7.06
N GLY A 66 -16.78 -10.01 -8.09
CA GLY A 66 -17.64 -8.83 -8.01
C GLY A 66 -16.98 -7.66 -7.29
N LEU A 67 -15.67 -7.70 -7.10
CA LEU A 67 -14.91 -6.65 -6.43
C LEU A 67 -14.41 -5.62 -7.45
N GLU A 68 -14.16 -4.41 -6.97
CA GLU A 68 -13.42 -3.36 -7.66
C GLU A 68 -12.11 -3.05 -6.94
N ILE A 69 -11.05 -2.78 -7.70
CA ILE A 69 -9.81 -2.21 -7.14
C ILE A 69 -10.03 -0.71 -6.96
N ILE A 70 -10.27 -0.26 -5.73
CA ILE A 70 -10.58 1.15 -5.43
C ILE A 70 -9.35 2.02 -5.24
N GLY A 71 -8.17 1.41 -5.08
CA GLY A 71 -6.92 2.13 -4.95
C GLY A 71 -5.75 1.22 -4.59
N LEU A 72 -4.55 1.76 -4.71
CA LEU A 72 -3.32 1.09 -4.28
C LEU A 72 -2.78 1.76 -3.01
N ALA A 73 -2.65 0.99 -1.94
CA ALA A 73 -2.10 1.45 -0.67
C ALA A 73 -0.58 1.34 -0.68
N VAL A 74 0.10 2.47 -0.50
CA VAL A 74 1.55 2.58 -0.34
C VAL A 74 1.85 3.57 0.77
N HIS A 75 1.26 3.36 1.95
CA HIS A 75 1.41 4.28 3.07
C HIS A 75 2.87 4.28 3.54
N GLY A 76 3.63 5.30 3.15
CA GLY A 76 5.04 5.42 3.46
C GLY A 76 5.41 6.83 3.87
N ASN A 77 6.70 7.02 4.07
CA ASN A 77 7.29 8.32 4.41
C ASN A 77 8.42 8.65 3.41
N PRO A 78 8.11 9.14 2.19
CA PRO A 78 9.11 9.54 1.20
C PRO A 78 10.00 10.71 1.67
N VAL A 79 9.59 11.43 2.72
CA VAL A 79 10.31 12.56 3.32
C VAL A 79 10.99 12.17 4.64
N HIS A 80 11.15 10.87 4.91
CA HIS A 80 11.74 10.38 6.14
C HIS A 80 13.18 10.92 6.32
N PRO A 81 13.61 11.26 7.56
CA PRO A 81 14.96 11.75 7.83
C PRO A 81 16.05 10.69 7.61
N ASP A 82 15.75 9.42 7.87
CA ASP A 82 16.58 8.29 7.38
C ASP A 82 16.49 8.20 5.84
N PRO A 83 17.62 8.36 5.13
CA PRO A 83 17.65 8.39 3.67
C PRO A 83 17.31 7.03 3.02
N ASP A 84 17.58 5.91 3.69
CA ASP A 84 17.31 4.58 3.15
C ASP A 84 15.81 4.28 3.18
N ILE A 85 15.13 4.69 4.25
CA ILE A 85 13.67 4.63 4.36
C ILE A 85 13.03 5.55 3.32
N ALA A 86 13.49 6.81 3.22
CA ALA A 86 12.98 7.77 2.24
C ALA A 86 13.13 7.27 0.80
N ALA A 87 14.30 6.73 0.44
CA ALA A 87 14.58 6.20 -0.89
C ALA A 87 13.71 4.98 -1.20
N THR A 88 13.55 4.06 -0.23
CA THR A 88 12.71 2.86 -0.40
C THR A 88 11.25 3.24 -0.61
N HIS A 89 10.69 4.08 0.25
CA HIS A 89 9.29 4.52 0.16
C HIS A 89 9.03 5.37 -1.08
N THR A 90 10.00 6.20 -1.51
CA THR A 90 9.90 6.95 -2.78
C THR A 90 9.80 5.99 -3.98
N ARG A 91 10.66 4.97 -4.03
CA ARG A 91 10.66 3.97 -5.11
C ARG A 91 9.35 3.18 -5.14
N GLU A 92 8.85 2.75 -4.00
CA GLU A 92 7.58 2.01 -3.91
C GLU A 92 6.38 2.89 -4.28
N HIS A 93 6.41 4.17 -3.91
CA HIS A 93 5.41 5.14 -4.34
C HIS A 93 5.39 5.32 -5.87
N ASP A 94 6.56 5.45 -6.52
CA ASP A 94 6.65 5.50 -7.99
C ASP A 94 6.05 4.25 -8.64
N VAL A 95 6.38 3.07 -8.13
CA VAL A 95 5.81 1.80 -8.61
C VAL A 95 4.29 1.81 -8.48
N ALA A 96 3.73 2.23 -7.34
CA ALA A 96 2.29 2.31 -7.14
C ALA A 96 1.62 3.28 -8.13
N VAL A 97 2.18 4.47 -8.33
CA VAL A 97 1.66 5.47 -9.29
C VAL A 97 1.63 4.92 -10.72
N ARG A 98 2.71 4.27 -11.15
CA ARG A 98 2.80 3.67 -12.49
C ARG A 98 1.91 2.44 -12.65
N LEU A 99 1.64 1.71 -11.56
CA LEU A 99 0.84 0.49 -11.55
C LEU A 99 -0.67 0.78 -11.47
N ALA A 100 -1.09 1.85 -10.81
CA ALA A 100 -2.50 2.17 -10.54
C ALA A 100 -3.39 2.03 -11.78
N ARG A 101 -3.07 2.79 -12.84
CA ARG A 101 -3.89 2.77 -14.08
C ARG A 101 -3.86 1.42 -14.80
N LYS A 102 -2.78 0.66 -14.64
CA LYS A 102 -2.65 -0.68 -15.25
C LYS A 102 -3.55 -1.71 -14.56
N LEU A 103 -3.82 -1.52 -13.26
CA LEU A 103 -4.76 -2.31 -12.47
C LEU A 103 -6.19 -1.74 -12.48
N GLY A 104 -6.43 -0.64 -13.20
CA GLY A 104 -7.78 -0.11 -13.43
C GLY A 104 -8.26 0.92 -12.41
N THR A 105 -7.37 1.48 -11.60
CA THR A 105 -7.66 2.59 -10.67
C THR A 105 -6.80 3.81 -10.98
N ASP A 106 -7.28 5.00 -10.64
CA ASP A 106 -6.50 6.25 -10.66
C ASP A 106 -6.12 6.73 -9.25
N VAL A 107 -6.41 5.93 -8.23
CA VAL A 107 -6.19 6.27 -6.83
C VAL A 107 -4.96 5.56 -6.28
N VAL A 108 -4.04 6.35 -5.72
CA VAL A 108 -2.92 5.89 -4.90
C VAL A 108 -3.06 6.52 -3.52
N ILE A 109 -3.06 5.70 -2.48
CA ILE A 109 -3.15 6.13 -1.10
C ILE A 109 -1.75 6.11 -0.50
N ASN A 110 -1.30 7.26 0.00
CA ASN A 110 -0.02 7.42 0.69
C ASN A 110 -0.21 8.36 1.89
N PHE A 111 0.71 8.30 2.86
CA PHE A 111 0.80 9.32 3.90
C PHE A 111 1.57 10.54 3.40
N SER A 112 1.32 11.68 4.06
CA SER A 112 2.15 12.88 3.88
C SER A 112 3.59 12.68 4.32
N GLY A 113 3.83 11.71 5.23
CA GLY A 113 5.11 11.49 5.89
C GLY A 113 5.40 12.52 6.99
N CYS A 114 6.48 12.26 7.72
CA CYS A 114 7.01 13.08 8.81
C CYS A 114 8.52 13.29 8.58
N PRO A 115 8.97 14.52 8.23
CA PRO A 115 10.38 14.82 8.02
C PRO A 115 11.14 15.01 9.34
N GLY A 116 12.46 15.21 9.27
CA GLY A 116 13.21 15.75 10.39
C GLY A 116 12.81 17.21 10.69
N GLY A 117 12.95 17.66 11.94
CA GLY A 117 12.76 19.06 12.35
C GLY A 117 13.96 19.96 11.99
N SER A 118 15.13 19.37 11.81
CA SER A 118 16.37 20.02 11.37
C SER A 118 17.10 19.18 10.31
N ARG A 119 18.18 19.71 9.73
CA ARG A 119 19.04 18.97 8.78
C ARG A 119 19.86 17.87 9.46
N GLN A 120 20.00 17.92 10.78
CA GLN A 120 20.79 16.99 11.58
C GLN A 120 19.92 15.89 12.19
N ASP A 121 18.59 16.02 12.12
CA ASP A 121 17.68 15.06 12.72
C ASP A 121 17.66 13.77 11.92
N THR A 122 17.82 12.65 12.62
CA THR A 122 17.73 11.29 12.05
C THR A 122 16.38 10.64 12.30
N MET A 123 15.49 11.30 13.03
CA MET A 123 14.20 10.77 13.47
C MET A 123 13.02 11.66 13.06
N PRO A 124 11.84 11.08 12.75
CA PRO A 124 10.66 11.84 12.36
C PRO A 124 10.23 12.86 13.42
N ASN A 125 9.82 14.05 12.98
CA ASN A 125 9.15 15.04 13.82
C ASN A 125 7.63 14.84 13.83
N TRP A 126 6.92 15.64 14.64
CA TRP A 126 5.44 15.71 14.67
C TRP A 126 4.77 14.35 14.93
N VAL A 127 5.44 13.50 15.71
CA VAL A 127 4.91 12.22 16.15
C VAL A 127 3.71 12.45 17.07
N THR A 128 2.55 11.94 16.67
CA THR A 128 1.28 12.05 17.42
C THR A 128 0.74 10.68 17.89
N CYS A 129 1.36 9.59 17.44
CA CYS A 129 0.97 8.22 17.77
C CYS A 129 2.20 7.30 17.78
N ALA A 130 2.06 6.09 18.36
CA ALA A 130 3.15 5.14 18.51
C ALA A 130 3.34 4.20 17.29
N TRP A 131 2.83 4.58 16.12
CA TRP A 131 3.00 3.82 14.88
C TRP A 131 3.18 4.78 13.71
N PRO A 132 4.11 4.53 12.76
CA PRO A 132 4.99 3.36 12.62
C PRO A 132 6.01 3.15 13.77
N PRO A 133 6.64 1.98 13.94
CA PRO A 133 7.46 1.65 15.12
C PRO A 133 8.55 2.67 15.46
N GLU A 134 9.14 3.32 14.46
CA GLU A 134 10.13 4.39 14.61
C GLU A 134 9.60 5.62 15.36
N TYR A 135 8.28 5.83 15.41
CA TYR A 135 7.69 6.93 16.17
C TYR A 135 7.85 6.73 17.68
N GLY A 136 7.85 5.48 18.16
CA GLY A 136 8.13 5.18 19.56
C GLY A 136 9.59 5.43 19.93
N GLN A 137 10.51 5.20 18.99
CA GLN A 137 11.95 5.36 19.18
C GLN A 137 12.38 6.82 19.36
N VAL A 138 11.51 7.80 19.02
CA VAL A 138 11.78 9.23 19.28
C VAL A 138 11.90 9.54 20.78
N LEU A 139 11.37 8.68 21.66
CA LEU A 139 11.44 8.84 23.10
C LEU A 139 12.73 8.28 23.73
N GLU A 140 13.54 7.55 22.97
CA GLU A 140 14.79 6.90 23.40
C GLU A 140 16.01 7.81 23.18
#